data_AF-A0A9E0KE18-F1
#
_entry.id   AF-A0A9E0KE18-F1
#
_cell.length_a   1.000
_cell.length_b   1.000
_cell.length_c   1.000
_cell.angle_alpha   90.00
_cell.angle_beta   90.00
_cell.angle_gamma   90.00
#
_symmetry.space_group_name_H-M   'P 1'
#
loop_
_entity.id
_entity.type
_entity.pdbx_description
1 polymer ?
#
loop_
_entity_poly.entity_id
_entity_poly.type
_entity_poly.pdbx_seq_one_letter_code
_entity_poly.pdbx_strand_id
1 'polypeptide(L)'
;MKRILLIFLITLMSGAYIYALVTPETLAKREKRKHLTVKEWNTDAKGKTSWLDNLTIYDDQGRKVEEIEYANYGQRERITYQYDNATGKVEREIVYDYRNKPTRIRKYEYNNDGTKKKQYNYLPNGKLFSIKVFEYIFTD
;
A
#
# COMPACT_ATOMS: atom_id res chain seq x y z
N MET A 1 6.45 20.02 60.03
CA MET A 1 7.36 19.74 58.89
C MET A 1 6.98 18.38 58.33
N LYS A 2 6.21 18.35 57.22
CA LYS A 2 6.64 17.82 55.91
C LYS A 2 7.35 16.46 56.07
N ARG A 3 6.76 15.33 55.68
CA ARG A 3 6.64 14.94 54.27
C ARG A 3 5.46 13.95 54.08
N ILE A 4 4.44 14.42 53.38
CA ILE A 4 3.52 13.58 52.61
C ILE A 4 4.30 13.19 51.35
N LEU A 5 4.65 11.91 51.19
CA LEU A 5 5.19 11.43 49.92
C LEU A 5 4.02 11.00 49.04
N LEU A 6 3.72 11.89 48.09
CA LEU A 6 2.73 11.73 47.03
C LEU A 6 3.04 10.45 46.22
N ILE A 7 2.13 9.48 46.22
CA ILE A 7 2.11 8.41 45.22
C ILE A 7 1.55 9.04 43.94
N PHE A 8 2.44 9.45 43.03
CA PHE A 8 2.06 9.76 41.65
C PHE A 8 1.76 8.43 40.95
N LEU A 9 0.49 8.02 40.97
CA LEU A 9 -0.02 7.04 40.03
C LEU A 9 -0.05 7.73 38.66
N ILE A 10 1.04 7.59 37.89
CA ILE A 10 1.04 7.92 36.47
C ILE A 10 0.08 6.93 35.82
N THR A 11 -1.17 7.35 35.65
CA THR A 11 -2.09 6.72 34.70
C THR A 11 -1.39 6.72 33.35
N LEU A 12 -0.87 5.56 32.95
CA LEU A 12 -0.62 5.25 31.56
C LEU A 12 -1.96 5.45 30.84
N MET A 13 -2.16 6.64 30.27
CA MET A 13 -3.02 6.78 29.11
C MET A 13 -2.34 5.95 28.01
N SER A 14 -2.64 4.65 27.99
CA SER A 14 -2.64 3.88 26.75
C SER A 14 -3.68 4.55 25.87
N GLY A 15 -3.27 5.59 25.15
CA GLY A 15 -4.02 6.10 24.02
C GLY A 15 -4.20 4.91 23.09
N ALA A 16 -5.37 4.30 23.14
CA ALA A 16 -5.79 3.36 22.13
C ALA A 16 -5.89 4.19 20.85
N TYR A 17 -4.80 4.20 20.08
CA TYR A 17 -4.85 4.67 18.72
C TYR A 17 -5.85 3.75 18.03
N ILE A 18 -7.08 4.23 17.84
CA ILE A 18 -8.07 3.56 17.01
C ILE A 18 -7.54 3.70 15.58
N TYR A 19 -6.67 2.79 15.17
CA TYR A 19 -6.29 2.69 13.79
C TYR A 19 -7.52 2.24 13.01
N ALA A 20 -7.94 3.04 12.03
CA ALA A 20 -9.02 2.64 11.15
C ALA A 20 -8.63 1.32 10.46
N LEU A 21 -9.39 0.27 10.71
CA LEU A 21 -9.23 -1.03 10.07
C LEU A 21 -9.63 -0.96 8.60
N VAL A 22 -9.26 -1.97 7.81
CA VAL A 22 -9.81 -2.13 6.45
C VAL A 22 -11.33 -2.29 6.51
N THR A 23 -12.04 -1.65 5.58
CA THR A 23 -13.50 -1.66 5.56
C THR A 23 -14.08 -3.04 5.18
N PRO A 24 -15.33 -3.35 5.54
CA PRO A 24 -16.00 -4.59 5.13
C PRO A 24 -16.00 -4.79 3.60
N GLU A 25 -16.16 -3.72 2.82
CA GLU A 25 -16.16 -3.77 1.36
C GLU A 25 -14.77 -4.17 0.84
N THR A 26 -13.71 -3.72 1.51
CA THR A 26 -12.33 -4.10 1.19
C THR A 26 -12.11 -5.58 1.49
N LEU A 27 -12.60 -6.08 2.63
CA LEU A 27 -12.52 -7.49 2.98
C LEU A 27 -13.30 -8.37 1.99
N ALA A 28 -14.50 -7.97 1.60
CA ALA A 28 -15.28 -8.69 0.59
C ALA A 28 -14.57 -8.77 -0.77
N LYS A 29 -13.85 -7.70 -1.18
CA LYS A 29 -13.00 -7.72 -2.38
C LYS A 29 -11.81 -8.68 -2.23
N ARG A 30 -11.19 -8.72 -1.05
CA ARG A 30 -10.04 -9.60 -0.75
C ARG A 30 -10.43 -11.07 -0.76
N GLU A 31 -11.57 -11.43 -0.20
CA GLU A 31 -12.05 -12.82 -0.20
C GLU A 31 -12.13 -13.42 -1.62
N LYS A 32 -12.54 -12.62 -2.62
CA LYS A 32 -12.61 -13.04 -4.02
C LYS A 32 -11.24 -13.15 -4.72
N ARG A 33 -10.15 -12.77 -4.06
CA ARG A 33 -8.81 -12.61 -4.66
C ARG A 33 -7.75 -13.47 -3.99
N LYS A 34 -8.11 -14.33 -3.04
CA LYS A 34 -7.17 -15.23 -2.37
C LYS A 34 -6.46 -16.12 -3.39
N HIS A 35 -5.13 -16.18 -3.31
CA HIS A 35 -4.26 -16.93 -4.23
C HIS A 35 -4.47 -16.59 -5.72
N LEU A 36 -4.97 -15.39 -6.02
CA LEU A 36 -5.24 -14.98 -7.38
C LEU A 36 -3.96 -14.49 -8.07
N THR A 37 -3.79 -14.88 -9.33
CA THR A 37 -2.85 -14.22 -10.26
C THR A 37 -3.66 -13.71 -11.45
N VAL A 38 -3.53 -12.42 -11.76
CA VAL A 38 -4.19 -11.79 -12.90
C VAL A 38 -3.13 -11.43 -13.95
N LYS A 39 -3.36 -11.85 -15.19
CA LYS A 39 -2.58 -11.43 -16.35
C LYS A 39 -3.48 -10.61 -17.26
N GLU A 40 -3.08 -9.38 -17.53
CA GLU A 40 -3.77 -8.47 -18.43
C GLU A 40 -2.97 -8.42 -19.73
N TRP A 41 -3.65 -8.70 -20.85
CA TRP A 41 -3.05 -8.79 -22.17
C TRP A 41 -3.66 -7.72 -23.06
N ASN A 42 -2.81 -6.95 -23.72
CA ASN A 42 -3.23 -6.14 -24.85
C ASN A 42 -3.22 -7.00 -26.10
N THR A 43 -4.16 -6.74 -27.01
CA THR A 43 -4.24 -7.40 -28.31
C THR A 43 -4.41 -6.34 -29.39
N ASP A 44 -3.75 -6.52 -30.53
CA ASP A 44 -3.93 -5.61 -31.65
C ASP A 44 -5.41 -5.57 -32.11
N ALA A 45 -5.79 -4.48 -32.80
CA ALA A 45 -7.17 -4.30 -33.24
C ALA A 45 -7.68 -5.38 -34.22
N LYS A 46 -6.77 -6.19 -34.79
CA LYS A 46 -7.09 -7.29 -35.69
C LYS A 46 -7.16 -8.64 -34.96
N GLY A 47 -6.89 -8.68 -33.66
CA GLY A 47 -6.89 -9.89 -32.84
C GLY A 47 -5.70 -10.83 -33.06
N LYS A 48 -4.64 -10.41 -33.75
CA LYS A 48 -3.59 -11.33 -34.24
C LYS A 48 -2.40 -11.46 -33.29
N THR A 49 -2.05 -10.37 -32.63
CA THR A 49 -0.89 -10.27 -31.76
C THR A 49 -1.35 -9.86 -30.38
N SER A 50 -0.95 -10.62 -29.36
CA SER A 50 -1.18 -10.28 -27.96
C SER A 50 0.16 -10.16 -27.23
N TRP A 51 0.24 -9.21 -26.30
CA TRP A 51 1.39 -9.03 -25.44
C TRP A 51 0.93 -8.78 -24.00
N LEU A 52 1.70 -9.31 -23.05
CA LEU A 52 1.43 -9.12 -21.64
C LEU A 52 1.63 -7.64 -21.31
N ASP A 53 0.64 -7.03 -20.68
CA ASP A 53 0.64 -5.63 -20.27
C ASP A 53 0.90 -5.55 -18.76
N ASN A 54 0.14 -6.31 -17.98
CA ASN A 54 0.28 -6.32 -16.53
C ASN A 54 0.17 -7.73 -15.93
N LEU A 55 0.93 -7.96 -14.87
CA LEU A 55 0.81 -9.12 -13.98
C LEU A 55 0.54 -8.60 -12.57
N THR A 56 -0.53 -9.10 -11.94
CA THR A 56 -0.84 -8.81 -10.53
C THR A 56 -0.94 -10.11 -9.75
N ILE A 57 -0.25 -10.19 -8.61
CA ILE A 57 -0.25 -11.36 -7.72
C ILE A 57 -0.89 -10.98 -6.39
N TYR A 58 -1.76 -11.86 -5.90
CA TYR A 58 -2.45 -11.74 -4.62
C TYR A 58 -2.07 -12.89 -3.68
N ASP A 59 -1.97 -12.61 -2.38
CA ASP A 59 -1.69 -13.62 -1.35
C ASP A 59 -2.93 -14.42 -0.93
N ASP A 60 -2.75 -15.29 0.06
CA ASP A 60 -3.78 -16.13 0.70
C ASP A 60 -4.87 -15.32 1.43
N GLN A 61 -4.60 -14.04 1.72
CA GLN A 61 -5.54 -13.08 2.27
C GLN A 61 -6.16 -12.19 1.18
N GLY A 62 -5.86 -12.45 -0.10
CA GLY A 62 -6.35 -11.69 -1.25
C GLY A 62 -5.83 -10.25 -1.32
N ARG A 63 -4.72 -9.96 -0.64
CA ARG A 63 -4.00 -8.69 -0.70
C ARG A 63 -3.06 -8.72 -1.90
N LYS A 64 -2.99 -7.60 -2.64
CA LYS A 64 -2.06 -7.48 -3.77
C LYS A 64 -0.64 -7.45 -3.21
N VAL A 65 0.24 -8.39 -3.57
CA VAL A 65 1.62 -8.46 -3.06
C VAL A 65 2.65 -8.06 -4.10
N GLU A 66 2.33 -8.20 -5.39
CA GLU A 66 3.20 -7.79 -6.50
C GLU A 66 2.37 -7.31 -7.69
N GLU A 67 2.88 -6.29 -8.39
CA GLU A 67 2.37 -5.80 -9.66
C GLU A 67 3.55 -5.53 -10.59
N ILE A 68 3.46 -5.99 -11.83
CA ILE A 68 4.48 -5.79 -12.87
C ILE A 68 3.79 -5.18 -14.09
N GLU A 69 4.28 -4.04 -14.55
CA GLU A 69 3.95 -3.46 -15.84
C GLU A 69 5.01 -3.90 -16.86
N TYR A 70 4.55 -4.34 -18.03
CA TYR A 70 5.39 -4.77 -19.13
C TYR A 70 5.34 -3.76 -20.29
N ALA A 71 6.47 -3.63 -20.97
CA ALA A 71 6.60 -2.95 -22.25
C ALA A 71 7.09 -3.96 -23.30
N ASN A 72 7.27 -3.50 -24.54
CA ASN A 72 7.80 -4.34 -25.63
C ASN A 72 9.20 -4.92 -25.36
N TYR A 73 9.97 -4.33 -24.44
CA TYR A 73 11.30 -4.81 -24.01
C TYR A 73 11.27 -5.65 -22.72
N GLY A 74 10.09 -6.05 -22.24
CA GLY A 74 9.91 -6.82 -21.00
C GLY A 74 9.44 -5.96 -19.84
N GLN A 75 9.79 -6.33 -18.61
CA GLN A 75 9.38 -5.60 -17.41
C GLN A 75 9.80 -4.12 -17.51
N ARG A 76 8.85 -3.21 -17.30
CA ARG A 76 9.08 -1.77 -17.23
C ARG A 76 9.18 -1.30 -15.78
N GLU A 77 8.21 -1.69 -14.98
CA GLU A 77 8.12 -1.36 -13.55
C GLU A 77 7.61 -2.57 -12.79
N ARG A 78 8.12 -2.75 -11.57
CA ARG A 78 7.58 -3.72 -10.62
C ARG A 78 7.34 -3.05 -9.29
N ILE A 79 6.22 -3.35 -8.64
CA ILE A 79 5.86 -2.85 -7.32
C ILE A 79 5.59 -4.04 -6.41
N THR A 80 6.25 -4.08 -5.25
CA THR A 80 5.92 -5.03 -4.18
C THR A 80 5.24 -4.30 -3.03
N TYR A 81 4.25 -4.95 -2.41
CA TYR A 81 3.43 -4.36 -1.35
C TYR A 81 3.68 -5.07 -0.01
N GLN A 82 3.84 -4.28 1.04
CA GLN A 82 3.94 -4.75 2.42
C GLN A 82 2.79 -4.17 3.22
N TYR A 83 2.14 -5.02 4.00
CA TYR A 83 0.96 -4.67 4.79
C TYR A 83 1.28 -4.65 6.26
N ASP A 84 0.70 -3.68 6.95
CA ASP A 84 0.66 -3.66 8.40
C ASP A 84 -0.33 -4.74 8.88
N ASN A 85 0.14 -5.65 9.74
CA ASN A 85 -0.65 -6.80 10.18
C ASN A 85 -1.79 -6.44 11.14
N ALA A 86 -1.70 -5.31 11.86
CA ALA A 86 -2.72 -4.89 12.82
C ALA A 86 -3.91 -4.23 12.11
N THR A 87 -3.64 -3.43 11.09
CA THR A 87 -4.64 -2.63 10.38
C THR A 87 -5.07 -3.24 9.05
N GLY A 88 -4.24 -4.12 8.48
CA GLY A 88 -4.42 -4.70 7.16
C GLY A 88 -4.22 -3.70 6.02
N LYS A 89 -3.69 -2.49 6.28
CA LYS A 89 -3.40 -1.45 5.30
C LYS A 89 -1.99 -1.59 4.72
N VAL A 90 -1.73 -0.93 3.59
CA VAL A 90 -0.39 -0.93 2.99
C VAL A 90 0.53 -0.05 3.85
N GLU A 91 1.54 -0.66 4.44
CA GLU A 91 2.58 0.07 5.18
C GLU A 91 3.61 0.65 4.22
N ARG A 92 4.01 -0.15 3.22
CA ARG A 92 5.10 0.18 2.30
C ARG A 92 4.88 -0.40 0.91
N GLU A 93 5.26 0.36 -0.10
CA GLU A 93 5.52 -0.16 -1.45
C GLU A 93 6.99 0.05 -1.82
N ILE A 94 7.55 -0.90 -2.55
CA ILE A 94 8.88 -0.74 -3.17
C ILE A 94 8.68 -0.80 -4.67
N VAL A 95 9.13 0.26 -5.35
CA VAL A 95 9.09 0.38 -6.81
C VAL A 95 10.45 0.03 -7.36
N TYR A 96 10.47 -0.84 -8.36
CA TYR A 96 11.65 -1.32 -9.04
C TYR A 96 11.61 -0.92 -10.52
N ASP A 97 12.76 -0.60 -11.08
CA ASP A 97 12.90 -0.40 -12.53
C ASP A 97 12.94 -1.73 -13.31
N TYR A 98 13.11 -1.62 -14.64
CA TYR A 98 13.28 -2.75 -15.55
C TYR A 98 14.48 -3.66 -15.25
N ARG A 99 15.45 -3.19 -14.44
CA ARG A 99 16.62 -3.97 -14.00
C ARG A 99 16.42 -4.55 -12.60
N ASN A 100 15.21 -4.49 -12.06
CA ASN A 100 14.88 -4.88 -10.69
C ASN A 100 15.67 -4.09 -9.62
N LYS A 101 16.09 -2.86 -9.92
CA LYS A 101 16.70 -1.96 -8.92
C LYS A 101 15.61 -1.12 -8.25
N PRO A 102 15.58 -1.03 -6.91
CA PRO A 102 14.66 -0.13 -6.23
C PRO A 102 14.90 1.31 -6.68
N THR A 103 13.84 2.01 -7.06
CA THR A 103 13.88 3.43 -7.45
C THR A 103 13.14 4.31 -6.46
N ARG A 104 12.08 3.78 -5.82
CA ARG A 104 11.29 4.47 -4.81
C ARG A 104 10.84 3.53 -3.70
N ILE A 105 10.76 4.07 -2.49
CA ILE A 105 10.06 3.44 -1.37
C ILE A 105 8.91 4.36 -0.99
N ARG A 106 7.67 3.87 -1.03
CA ARG A 106 6.48 4.66 -0.70
C ARG A 106 5.94 4.23 0.65
N LYS A 107 5.59 5.20 1.51
CA LYS A 107 4.91 4.97 2.79
C LYS A 107 3.66 5.85 2.87
N TYR A 108 2.69 5.45 3.69
CA TYR A 108 1.37 6.05 3.69
C TYR A 108 0.93 6.53 5.08
N GLU A 109 0.30 7.71 5.10
CA GLU A 109 -0.63 8.10 6.15
C GLU A 109 -2.06 7.96 5.63
N TYR A 110 -2.98 7.64 6.51
CA TYR A 110 -4.39 7.42 6.18
C TYR A 110 -5.29 8.38 6.96
N ASN A 111 -6.41 8.74 6.35
CA ASN A 111 -7.52 9.41 7.03
C ASN A 111 -8.27 8.40 7.92
N ASN A 112 -9.15 8.92 8.78
CA ASN A 112 -9.94 8.11 9.70
C ASN A 112 -10.93 7.17 8.96
N ASP A 113 -11.37 7.54 7.76
CA ASP A 113 -12.20 6.71 6.88
C ASP A 113 -11.41 5.61 6.14
N GLY A 114 -10.08 5.58 6.31
CA GLY A 114 -9.19 4.63 5.66
C GLY A 114 -8.71 5.02 4.26
N THR A 115 -9.11 6.16 3.72
CA THR A 115 -8.54 6.72 2.49
C THR A 115 -7.09 7.17 2.70
N LYS A 116 -6.28 7.20 1.63
CA LYS A 116 -4.88 7.66 1.72
C LYS A 116 -4.88 9.17 1.99
N LYS A 117 -4.20 9.62 3.04
CA LYS A 117 -4.03 11.04 3.37
C LYS A 117 -2.78 11.62 2.74
N LYS A 118 -1.65 10.95 2.95
CA LYS A 118 -0.35 11.30 2.36
C LYS A 118 0.38 10.06 1.87
N GLN A 119 1.19 10.25 0.85
CA GLN A 119 2.18 9.28 0.39
C GLN A 119 3.56 9.95 0.41
N TYR A 120 4.45 9.40 1.22
CA TYR A 120 5.85 9.80 1.30
C TYR A 120 6.66 8.96 0.33
N ASN A 121 7.34 9.60 -0.62
CA ASN A 121 8.18 8.93 -1.59
C ASN A 121 9.64 9.15 -1.20
N TYR A 122 10.34 8.07 -0.84
CA TYR A 122 11.75 8.08 -0.51
C TYR A 122 12.58 7.56 -1.69
N LEU A 123 13.78 8.11 -1.83
CA LEU A 123 14.86 7.48 -2.59
C LEU A 123 15.29 6.16 -1.89
N PRO A 124 15.95 5.24 -2.60
CA PRO A 124 16.43 3.98 -2.02
C PRO A 124 17.41 4.18 -0.85
N ASN A 125 18.12 5.31 -0.82
CA ASN A 125 19.02 5.69 0.28
C ASN A 125 18.28 6.26 1.51
N GLY A 126 16.94 6.26 1.52
CA GLY A 126 16.12 6.75 2.63
C GLY A 126 15.86 8.26 2.62
N LYS A 127 16.43 9.03 1.68
CA LYS A 127 16.15 10.47 1.57
C LYS A 127 14.72 10.67 1.07
N LEU A 128 13.94 11.51 1.77
CA LEU A 128 12.62 11.92 1.29
C LEU A 128 12.78 12.70 -0.02
N PHE A 129 12.09 12.24 -1.06
CA PHE A 129 12.13 12.82 -2.40
C PHE A 129 10.93 13.73 -2.65
N SER A 130 9.72 13.24 -2.35
CA SER A 130 8.49 14.01 -2.50
C SER A 130 7.39 13.53 -1.56
N ILE A 131 6.40 14.37 -1.34
CA ILE A 131 5.15 14.02 -0.65
C ILE A 131 4.01 14.26 -1.62
N LYS A 132 3.13 13.27 -1.78
CA LYS A 132 1.83 13.44 -2.43
C LYS A 132 0.77 13.56 -1.34
N VAL A 133 -0.02 14.63 -1.37
CA VAL A 133 -1.17 14.85 -0.48
C VAL A 133 -2.43 14.56 -1.28
N PHE A 134 -3.37 13.86 -0.67
CA PHE A 134 -4.64 13.51 -1.30
C PHE A 134 -5.76 14.33 -0.69
N GLU A 135 -6.57 14.95 -1.55
CA GLU A 135 -7.78 15.67 -1.20
C GLU A 135 -8.96 14.98 -1.90
N TYR A 136 -10.01 14.71 -1.15
CA TYR A 136 -11.22 14.05 -1.64
C TYR A 136 -12.37 15.04 -1.56
N ILE A 137 -12.89 15.44 -2.72
CA ILE A 137 -13.99 16.39 -2.85
C ILE A 137 -15.18 15.60 -3.41
N PHE A 138 -16.27 15.55 -2.65
CA PHE A 138 -17.53 14.98 -3.10
C PHE A 138 -18.42 16.11 -3.59
N THR A 139 -18.95 15.97 -4.80
CA THR A 139 -19.97 16.86 -5.35
C THR A 139 -21.26 16.06 -5.46
N ASP A 140 -22.37 16.70 -5.09
CA ASP A 140 -23.72 16.14 -5.23
C ASP A 140 -24.13 15.94 -6.70
#